data_AF-A0A7N2LQN7-F1
#
_entry.id   AF-A0A7N2LQN7-F1
#
_cell.length_a   1.000
_cell.length_b   1.000
_cell.length_c   1.000
_cell.angle_alpha   90.00
_cell.angle_beta   90.00
_cell.angle_gamma   90.00
#
_symmetry.space_group_name_H-M   'P 1'
#
loop_
_entity.id
_entity.type
_entity.pdbx_description
1 polymer ?
#
loop_
_entity_poly.entity_id
_entity_poly.type
_entity_poly.pdbx_seq_one_letter_code
_entity_poly.pdbx_strand_id
1 'polypeptide(L)'
;MVGMANALTLSFSSSSSLNLILWPHHHLSIPNWSWRYKRTPTMAMAMAKVVPAVIVGSGRVGMALQEMGNGQDLVVKRGQSVPLDFEGPIFVCTRNDDLDAVLQATPPSRWNDLVFFQNGMLEPWLNSKGLSDAEQVLAYFAVSKLGETPVDGKTDTNPEGLTAAYGKWAPAVAARLHAAALSCKVLDKEAFQKQMLEKLIWISAFMLVGARHQGATVGVVEKEYRSEILELHKEYVGMWALDSDFLLYLLLPMPLYPLQLQAVN
;
A
#
# COMPACT_ATOMS: atom_id res chain seq x y z
N MET A 1 -17.75 0.16 -87.95
CA MET A 1 -18.36 0.95 -86.85
C MET A 1 -17.66 0.49 -85.57
N VAL A 2 -16.55 1.13 -85.17
CA VAL A 2 -16.49 2.24 -84.18
C VAL A 2 -17.19 1.80 -82.88
N GLY A 3 -16.58 1.64 -81.70
CA GLY A 3 -15.35 2.18 -81.13
C GLY A 3 -15.70 3.16 -79.97
N MET A 4 -15.03 3.00 -78.81
CA MET A 4 -14.91 3.97 -77.68
C MET A 4 -16.12 4.10 -76.72
N ALA A 5 -16.04 4.47 -75.43
CA ALA A 5 -14.98 4.62 -74.41
C ALA A 5 -15.64 5.02 -73.05
N ASN A 6 -14.86 4.91 -71.95
CA ASN A 6 -14.80 5.80 -70.77
C ASN A 6 -15.94 5.97 -69.72
N ALA A 7 -15.56 5.63 -68.46
CA ALA A 7 -15.42 6.50 -67.27
C ALA A 7 -16.62 7.07 -66.47
N LEU A 8 -16.38 7.15 -65.14
CA LEU A 8 -16.81 8.14 -64.13
C LEU A 8 -18.13 8.00 -63.31
N THR A 9 -17.93 7.76 -62.01
CA THR A 9 -18.43 8.46 -60.78
C THR A 9 -19.92 8.67 -60.42
N LEU A 10 -20.22 8.22 -59.19
CA LEU A 10 -20.93 8.86 -58.04
C LEU A 10 -22.19 9.71 -58.25
N SER A 11 -23.25 9.32 -57.54
CA SER A 11 -24.04 10.17 -56.64
C SER A 11 -25.22 9.34 -56.11
N PHE A 12 -25.45 9.28 -54.80
CA PHE A 12 -26.83 9.34 -54.30
C PHE A 12 -26.90 10.05 -52.94
N SER A 13 -27.72 11.09 -52.96
CA SER A 13 -28.00 12.07 -51.93
C SER A 13 -28.89 11.52 -50.84
N SER A 14 -28.65 11.97 -49.61
CA SER A 14 -29.54 11.83 -48.45
C SER A 14 -30.77 12.74 -48.60
N SER A 15 -31.93 12.27 -48.12
CA SER A 15 -33.03 13.12 -47.64
C SER A 15 -33.88 12.38 -46.58
N SER A 16 -33.75 12.86 -45.35
CA SER A 16 -34.72 13.12 -44.28
C SER A 16 -36.14 12.51 -44.41
N SER A 17 -36.76 12.01 -43.34
CA SER A 17 -37.24 12.84 -42.24
C SER A 17 -37.95 12.01 -41.17
N LEU A 18 -37.67 12.27 -39.88
CA LEU A 18 -38.60 12.00 -38.78
C LEU A 18 -38.49 13.10 -37.71
N ASN A 19 -39.66 13.42 -37.16
CA ASN A 19 -40.06 14.65 -36.48
C ASN A 19 -39.26 15.04 -35.21
N LEU A 20 -39.01 16.35 -35.08
CA LEU A 20 -38.64 17.02 -33.82
C LEU A 20 -39.86 17.10 -32.88
N ILE A 21 -39.70 16.60 -31.67
CA ILE A 21 -40.43 17.07 -30.49
C ILE A 21 -39.42 17.88 -29.67
N LEU A 22 -39.61 19.20 -29.61
CA LEU A 22 -38.78 20.10 -28.81
C LEU A 22 -39.11 19.91 -27.31
N TRP A 23 -38.11 19.56 -26.52
CA TRP A 23 -38.07 19.82 -25.08
C TRP A 23 -37.20 21.06 -24.81
N PRO A 24 -37.59 21.92 -23.86
CA PRO A 24 -36.87 23.16 -23.57
C PRO A 24 -35.54 22.86 -22.90
N HIS A 25 -34.45 23.39 -23.46
CA HIS A 25 -33.15 23.42 -22.83
C HIS A 25 -33.19 24.34 -21.60
N HIS A 26 -33.36 23.76 -20.42
CA HIS A 26 -32.91 24.39 -19.19
C HIS A 26 -31.37 24.33 -19.18
N HIS A 27 -30.74 25.49 -19.35
CA HIS A 27 -29.32 25.68 -19.06
C HIS A 27 -29.08 25.40 -17.57
N LEU A 28 -28.66 24.18 -17.25
CA LEU A 28 -28.07 23.87 -15.96
C LEU A 28 -26.65 24.43 -15.97
N SER A 29 -26.50 25.61 -15.35
CA SER A 29 -25.20 26.17 -15.00
C SER A 29 -24.46 25.20 -14.09
N ILE A 30 -23.39 24.60 -14.60
CA ILE A 30 -22.46 23.79 -13.82
C ILE A 30 -21.78 24.74 -12.82
N PRO A 31 -21.90 24.55 -11.49
CA PRO A 31 -21.19 25.38 -10.54
C PRO A 31 -19.70 25.14 -10.72
N ASN A 32 -18.96 26.21 -10.98
CA ASN A 32 -17.51 26.16 -11.10
C ASN A 32 -16.92 25.98 -9.69
N TRP A 33 -16.88 24.74 -9.21
CA TRP A 33 -16.27 24.41 -7.93
C TRP A 33 -14.75 24.41 -8.10
N SER A 34 -14.16 25.61 -7.99
CA SER A 34 -12.71 25.73 -7.89
C SER A 34 -12.27 25.08 -6.58
N TRP A 35 -11.75 23.85 -6.65
CA TRP A 35 -11.01 23.24 -5.55
C TRP A 35 -9.72 24.03 -5.37
N ARG A 36 -9.81 25.08 -4.55
CA ARG A 36 -8.63 25.79 -4.06
C ARG A 36 -7.99 24.86 -3.05
N TYR A 37 -7.21 23.89 -3.53
CA TYR A 37 -6.33 23.08 -2.72
C TYR A 37 -5.44 24.06 -1.96
N LYS A 38 -5.75 24.27 -0.68
CA LYS A 38 -4.86 25.01 0.22
C LYS A 38 -3.60 24.16 0.25
N ARG A 39 -2.58 24.58 -0.50
CA ARG A 39 -1.21 24.11 -0.30
C ARG A 39 -0.90 24.37 1.17
N THR A 40 -1.02 23.33 1.99
CA THR A 40 -0.40 23.31 3.30
C THR A 40 1.08 23.57 3.07
N PRO A 41 1.68 24.54 3.78
CA PRO A 41 3.12 24.73 3.68
C PRO A 41 3.78 23.40 4.02
N THR A 42 4.63 22.90 3.13
CA THR A 42 5.61 21.87 3.46
C THR A 42 6.45 22.46 4.59
N MET A 43 6.11 22.12 5.84
CA MET A 43 7.04 22.28 6.93
C MET A 43 8.26 21.46 6.54
N ALA A 44 9.42 22.12 6.45
CA ALA A 44 10.68 21.40 6.47
C ALA A 44 10.67 20.57 7.76
N MET A 45 10.39 19.27 7.64
CA MET A 45 10.54 18.35 8.76
C MET A 45 12.00 18.44 9.15
N ALA A 46 12.29 18.97 10.33
CA ALA A 46 13.56 18.70 10.97
C ALA A 46 13.74 17.18 10.93
N MET A 47 14.85 16.69 10.34
CA MET A 47 15.14 15.27 10.30
C MET A 47 15.09 14.76 11.74
N ALA A 48 14.01 14.07 12.09
CA ALA A 48 13.83 13.54 13.42
C ALA A 48 15.00 12.58 13.69
N LYS A 49 15.61 12.71 14.87
CA LYS A 49 16.77 11.90 15.23
C LYS A 49 16.36 10.43 15.29
N VAL A 50 17.16 9.55 14.67
CA VAL A 50 16.96 8.09 14.80
C VAL A 50 17.20 7.69 16.26
N VAL A 51 16.15 7.23 16.92
CA VAL A 51 16.17 6.74 18.30
C VAL A 51 16.55 5.25 18.35
N PRO A 52 17.21 4.77 19.41
CA PRO A 52 17.44 3.33 19.61
C PRO A 52 16.11 2.56 19.67
N ALA A 53 16.13 1.30 19.24
CA ALA A 53 14.98 0.41 19.26
C ALA A 53 15.36 -1.00 19.76
N VAL A 54 14.39 -1.71 20.32
CA VAL A 54 14.47 -3.17 20.42
C VAL A 54 13.95 -3.75 19.11
N ILE A 55 14.66 -4.72 18.53
CA ILE A 55 14.29 -5.37 17.27
C ILE A 55 14.05 -6.85 17.54
N VAL A 56 12.80 -7.27 17.50
CA VAL A 56 12.40 -8.66 17.71
C VAL A 56 12.38 -9.38 16.37
N GLY A 57 13.33 -10.29 16.17
CA GLY A 57 13.51 -11.05 14.94
C GLY A 57 14.70 -10.58 14.11
N SER A 58 15.67 -11.47 13.91
CA SER A 58 16.91 -11.24 13.13
C SER A 58 16.78 -11.66 11.66
N GLY A 59 15.57 -11.53 11.10
CA GLY A 59 15.32 -11.76 9.68
C GLY A 59 15.79 -10.58 8.82
N ARG A 60 15.54 -10.65 7.51
CA ARG A 60 15.94 -9.62 6.53
C ARG A 60 15.51 -8.21 6.94
N VAL A 61 14.23 -8.04 7.29
CA VAL A 61 13.68 -6.74 7.71
C VAL A 61 14.27 -6.28 9.04
N GLY A 62 14.37 -7.17 10.03
CA GLY A 62 14.90 -6.80 11.34
C GLY A 62 16.37 -6.38 11.29
N MET A 63 17.21 -7.12 10.56
CA MET A 63 18.61 -6.76 10.38
C MET A 63 18.76 -5.46 9.58
N ALA A 64 17.95 -5.26 8.53
CA ALA A 64 17.96 -4.00 7.80
C ALA A 64 17.58 -2.82 8.71
N LEU A 65 16.54 -2.94 9.55
CA LEU A 65 16.17 -1.89 10.49
C LEU A 65 17.27 -1.61 11.51
N GLN A 66 18.00 -2.63 11.96
CA GLN A 66 19.17 -2.46 12.85
C GLN A 66 20.28 -1.66 12.18
N GLU A 67 20.59 -1.98 10.91
CA GLU A 67 21.60 -1.27 10.12
C GLU A 67 21.24 0.20 9.88
N MET A 68 19.94 0.51 9.76
CA MET A 68 19.43 1.89 9.69
C MET A 68 19.45 2.62 11.03
N GLY A 69 19.77 1.92 12.12
CA GLY A 69 19.82 2.47 13.45
C GLY A 69 21.00 3.39 13.71
N ASN A 70 21.11 3.83 14.95
CA ASN A 70 22.22 4.65 15.43
C ASN A 70 23.35 3.83 16.08
N GLY A 71 23.32 2.50 15.92
CA GLY A 71 24.27 1.56 16.54
C GLY A 71 23.94 1.15 17.97
N GLN A 72 22.86 1.66 18.57
CA GLN A 72 22.45 1.35 19.96
C GLN A 72 21.24 0.42 20.05
N ASP A 73 20.80 -0.15 18.93
CA ASP A 73 19.66 -1.07 18.90
C ASP A 73 19.99 -2.41 19.57
N LEU A 74 18.98 -3.00 20.21
CA LEU A 74 19.06 -4.33 20.78
C LEU A 74 18.28 -5.32 19.91
N VAL A 75 18.96 -6.34 19.37
CA VAL A 75 18.30 -7.43 18.65
C VAL A 75 17.93 -8.56 19.61
N VAL A 76 16.64 -8.86 19.69
CA VAL A 76 16.07 -9.96 20.47
C VAL A 76 15.76 -11.13 19.52
N LYS A 77 16.37 -12.28 19.79
CA LYS A 77 16.20 -13.52 19.03
C LYS A 77 15.16 -14.43 19.70
N ARG A 78 14.76 -15.49 18.98
CA ARG A 78 13.85 -16.52 19.49
C ARG A 78 14.36 -17.05 20.84
N GLY A 79 13.48 -17.09 21.84
CA GLY A 79 13.78 -17.56 23.19
C GLY A 79 14.41 -16.52 24.12
N GLN A 80 14.69 -15.30 23.64
CA GLN A 80 15.12 -14.19 24.48
C GLN A 80 13.94 -13.30 24.87
N SER A 81 13.99 -12.72 26.06
CA SER A 81 12.97 -11.76 26.53
C SER A 81 13.29 -10.35 26.06
N VAL A 82 12.25 -9.56 25.81
CA VAL A 82 12.38 -8.12 25.61
C VAL A 82 12.73 -7.46 26.95
N PRO A 83 13.77 -6.62 27.03
CA PRO A 83 14.16 -5.96 28.28
C PRO A 83 13.08 -4.98 28.75
N LEU A 84 12.90 -4.92 30.07
CA LEU A 84 11.96 -3.98 30.69
C LEU A 84 12.49 -2.54 30.64
N ASP A 85 13.79 -2.37 30.81
CA ASP A 85 14.54 -1.13 31.06
C ASP A 85 15.10 -0.45 29.79
N PHE A 86 14.76 -0.96 28.59
CA PHE A 86 15.14 -0.32 27.34
C PHE A 86 14.09 0.72 26.92
N GLU A 87 14.45 2.00 26.84
CA GLU A 87 13.54 3.04 26.36
C GLU A 87 13.43 3.05 24.82
N GLY A 88 12.21 3.24 24.30
CA GLY A 88 11.97 3.38 22.87
C GLY A 88 11.07 2.29 22.28
N PRO A 89 10.89 2.31 20.94
CA PRO A 89 10.03 1.37 20.24
C PRO A 89 10.58 -0.06 20.25
N ILE A 90 9.66 -1.02 20.12
CA ILE A 90 9.96 -2.43 19.93
C ILE A 90 9.46 -2.83 18.54
N PHE A 91 10.37 -2.93 17.57
CA PHE A 91 10.05 -3.33 16.22
C PHE A 91 9.87 -4.85 16.14
N VAL A 92 8.66 -5.28 15.80
CA VAL A 92 8.32 -6.70 15.64
C VAL A 92 8.50 -7.07 14.18
N CYS A 93 9.58 -7.82 13.89
CA CYS A 93 9.98 -8.21 12.53
C CYS A 93 9.95 -9.74 12.35
N THR A 94 9.24 -10.46 13.21
CA THR A 94 8.99 -11.89 13.09
C THR A 94 7.89 -12.19 12.07
N ARG A 95 7.68 -13.47 11.77
CA ARG A 95 6.53 -13.94 11.01
C ARG A 95 5.25 -13.86 11.85
N ASN A 96 4.09 -13.89 11.19
CA ASN A 96 2.78 -13.78 11.84
C ASN A 96 2.51 -14.95 12.81
N ASP A 97 3.01 -16.15 12.52
CA ASP A 97 2.88 -17.36 13.35
C ASP A 97 3.68 -17.30 14.66
N ASP A 98 4.67 -16.40 14.76
CA ASP A 98 5.48 -16.21 15.96
C ASP A 98 4.94 -15.09 16.89
N LEU A 99 3.87 -14.36 16.52
CA LEU A 99 3.42 -13.16 17.25
C LEU A 99 2.96 -13.44 18.69
N ASP A 100 2.32 -14.57 18.95
CA ASP A 100 1.94 -14.94 20.33
C ASP A 100 3.18 -15.13 21.21
N ALA A 101 4.26 -15.71 20.68
CA ALA A 101 5.52 -15.87 21.40
C ALA A 101 6.20 -14.51 21.64
N VAL A 102 6.05 -13.54 20.73
CA VAL A 102 6.54 -12.17 20.94
C VAL A 102 5.83 -11.51 22.13
N LEU A 103 4.51 -11.64 22.23
CA LEU A 103 3.77 -11.10 23.39
C LEU A 103 4.18 -11.77 24.70
N GLN A 104 4.37 -13.09 24.69
CA GLN A 104 4.84 -13.84 25.88
C GLN A 104 6.25 -13.41 26.32
N ALA A 105 7.13 -13.12 25.37
CA ALA A 105 8.49 -12.66 25.63
C ALA A 105 8.57 -11.16 25.97
N THR A 106 7.48 -10.41 25.81
CA THR A 106 7.43 -8.96 26.06
C THR A 106 6.71 -8.66 27.37
N PRO A 107 7.33 -7.92 28.30
CA PRO A 107 6.64 -7.47 29.51
C PRO A 107 5.33 -6.75 29.17
N PRO A 108 4.18 -7.07 29.80
CA PRO A 108 2.90 -6.44 29.48
C PRO A 108 2.90 -4.90 29.55
N SER A 109 3.69 -4.33 30.47
CA SER A 109 3.89 -2.88 30.58
C SER A 109 4.51 -2.23 29.33
N ARG A 110 5.15 -3.03 28.47
CA ARG A 110 5.83 -2.61 27.25
C ARG A 110 5.03 -2.93 25.98
N TRP A 111 3.85 -3.54 26.08
CA TRP A 111 3.04 -3.86 24.91
C TRP A 111 2.64 -2.62 24.10
N ASN A 112 2.46 -1.48 24.77
CA ASN A 112 2.18 -0.21 24.12
C ASN A 112 3.36 0.35 23.31
N ASP A 113 4.55 -0.25 23.38
CA ASP A 113 5.72 0.13 22.58
C ASP A 113 5.97 -0.80 21.39
N LEU A 114 5.13 -1.84 21.21
CA LEU A 114 5.23 -2.76 20.08
C LEU A 114 4.79 -2.07 18.78
N VAL A 115 5.63 -2.21 17.75
CA VAL A 115 5.40 -1.70 16.40
C VAL A 115 5.48 -2.87 15.42
N PHE A 116 4.35 -3.21 14.81
CA PHE A 116 4.20 -4.40 13.99
C PHE A 116 4.52 -4.12 12.51
N PHE A 117 5.54 -4.79 11.96
CA PHE A 117 5.95 -4.70 10.54
C PHE A 117 5.37 -5.83 9.66
N GLN A 118 4.28 -6.45 10.13
CA GLN A 118 3.70 -7.63 9.49
C GLN A 118 2.91 -7.26 8.24
N ASN A 119 2.83 -8.21 7.32
CA ASN A 119 1.89 -8.13 6.19
C ASN A 119 0.53 -8.72 6.59
N GLY A 120 -0.50 -8.28 5.87
CA GLY A 120 -1.89 -8.69 6.10
C GLY A 120 -2.63 -7.71 7.01
N MET A 121 -3.85 -8.10 7.41
CA MET A 121 -4.70 -7.33 8.31
C MET A 121 -4.62 -7.94 9.71
N LEU A 122 -3.82 -7.34 10.58
CA LEU A 122 -3.60 -7.83 11.94
C LEU A 122 -4.73 -7.49 12.91
N GLU A 123 -5.65 -6.60 12.54
CA GLU A 123 -6.69 -6.09 13.44
C GLU A 123 -7.48 -7.18 14.18
N PRO A 124 -7.94 -8.28 13.55
CA PRO A 124 -8.63 -9.34 14.29
C PRO A 124 -7.76 -9.96 15.39
N TRP A 125 -6.47 -10.19 15.10
CA TRP A 125 -5.53 -10.72 16.09
C TRP A 125 -5.24 -9.70 17.18
N LEU A 126 -4.94 -8.45 16.83
CA LEU A 126 -4.71 -7.36 17.79
C LEU A 126 -5.89 -7.15 18.73
N ASN A 127 -7.11 -7.11 18.19
CA ASN A 127 -8.34 -7.00 18.98
C ASN A 127 -8.49 -8.15 19.97
N SER A 128 -8.18 -9.39 19.56
CA SER A 128 -8.23 -10.57 20.44
C SER A 128 -7.27 -10.49 21.64
N LYS A 129 -6.23 -9.66 21.56
CA LYS A 129 -5.24 -9.43 22.62
C LYS A 129 -5.47 -8.13 23.41
N GLY A 130 -6.53 -7.37 23.08
CA GLY A 130 -6.78 -6.05 23.66
C GLY A 130 -5.81 -4.97 23.16
N LEU A 131 -5.27 -5.14 21.95
CA LEU A 131 -4.25 -4.28 21.33
C LEU A 131 -4.80 -3.51 20.12
N SER A 132 -6.06 -3.10 20.16
CA SER A 132 -6.82 -2.49 19.04
C SER A 132 -6.23 -1.18 18.48
N ASP A 133 -5.39 -0.52 19.27
CA ASP A 133 -4.68 0.72 18.92
C ASP A 133 -3.17 0.53 18.83
N ALA A 134 -2.71 -0.72 18.74
CA ALA A 134 -1.30 -1.02 18.59
C ALA A 134 -0.75 -0.47 17.27
N GLU A 135 0.53 -0.14 17.31
CA GLU A 135 1.21 0.52 16.21
C GLU A 135 1.55 -0.45 15.10
N GLN A 136 1.40 0.01 13.86
CA GLN A 136 1.57 -0.84 12.70
C GLN A 136 2.31 -0.09 11.60
N VAL A 137 3.05 -0.86 10.79
CA VAL A 137 3.78 -0.38 9.62
C VAL A 137 3.42 -1.22 8.42
N LEU A 138 2.84 -0.57 7.41
CA LEU A 138 2.63 -1.13 6.09
C LEU A 138 3.91 -0.96 5.28
N ALA A 139 4.85 -1.91 5.42
CA ALA A 139 6.12 -1.85 4.69
C ALA A 139 5.94 -2.05 3.18
N TYR A 140 6.34 -1.07 2.38
CA TYR A 140 6.51 -1.17 0.92
C TYR A 140 7.96 -0.91 0.57
N PHE A 141 8.84 -1.73 1.11
CA PHE A 141 10.24 -1.82 0.71
C PHE A 141 10.62 -3.30 0.70
N ALA A 142 11.59 -3.65 -0.13
CA ALA A 142 12.08 -5.01 -0.26
C ALA A 142 13.50 -5.13 0.29
N VAL A 143 13.76 -6.20 1.02
CA VAL A 143 15.11 -6.62 1.39
C VAL A 143 15.31 -7.99 0.77
N SER A 144 16.03 -8.07 -0.35
CA SER A 144 16.14 -9.32 -1.10
C SER A 144 16.86 -10.38 -0.29
N LYS A 145 18.02 -10.03 0.27
CA LYS A 145 18.87 -10.92 1.07
C LYS A 145 19.37 -10.24 2.33
N LEU A 146 19.84 -11.04 3.28
CA LEU A 146 20.38 -10.53 4.53
C LEU A 146 21.62 -9.66 4.25
N GLY A 147 21.66 -8.46 4.81
CA GLY A 147 22.74 -7.49 4.63
C GLY A 147 22.71 -6.71 3.31
N GLU A 148 21.68 -6.90 2.47
CA GLU A 148 21.46 -6.02 1.32
C GLU A 148 20.71 -4.75 1.74
N THR A 149 21.10 -3.63 1.13
CA THR A 149 20.38 -2.37 1.30
C THR A 149 18.95 -2.52 0.79
N PRO A 150 17.93 -2.11 1.58
CA PRO A 150 16.56 -2.21 1.15
C PRO A 150 16.25 -1.31 -0.05
N VAL A 151 15.35 -1.78 -0.90
CA VAL A 151 14.84 -1.02 -2.05
C VAL A 151 13.46 -0.48 -1.72
N ASP A 152 13.30 0.84 -1.84
CA ASP A 152 12.02 1.52 -1.65
C ASP A 152 11.01 1.10 -2.73
N GLY A 153 9.76 0.85 -2.35
CA GLY A 153 8.66 0.51 -3.26
C GLY A 153 8.05 1.72 -3.96
N LYS A 154 8.88 2.73 -4.28
CA LYS A 154 8.48 3.89 -5.09
C LYS A 154 8.26 3.47 -6.54
N THR A 155 7.26 4.07 -7.18
CA THR A 155 6.95 3.87 -8.60
C THR A 155 6.68 5.19 -9.29
N ASP A 156 6.62 5.21 -10.62
CA ASP A 156 6.28 6.41 -11.39
C ASP A 156 4.93 7.03 -10.98
N THR A 157 4.00 6.17 -10.54
CA THR A 157 2.66 6.54 -10.09
C THR A 157 2.58 6.91 -8.62
N ASN A 158 3.57 6.51 -7.81
CA ASN A 158 3.68 6.80 -6.38
C ASN A 158 5.13 7.20 -6.05
N PRO A 159 5.63 8.33 -6.59
CA PRO A 159 7.02 8.75 -6.40
C PRO A 159 7.33 9.12 -4.95
N GLU A 160 6.31 9.44 -4.14
CA GLU A 160 6.41 9.67 -2.71
C GLU A 160 6.48 8.38 -1.88
N GLY A 161 6.19 7.23 -2.50
CA GLY A 161 6.26 5.89 -1.91
C GLY A 161 5.02 5.49 -1.11
N LEU A 162 4.90 4.19 -0.85
CA LEU A 162 3.71 3.58 -0.25
C LEU A 162 3.92 3.13 1.19
N THR A 163 5.14 3.14 1.73
CA THR A 163 5.33 2.72 3.13
C THR A 163 4.59 3.69 4.06
N ALA A 164 3.82 3.16 5.01
CA ALA A 164 3.07 3.97 5.96
C ALA A 164 3.17 3.41 7.37
N ALA A 165 3.17 4.29 8.37
CA ALA A 165 3.20 3.95 9.79
C ALA A 165 2.08 4.67 10.53
N TYR A 166 1.51 3.99 11.51
CA TYR A 166 0.48 4.49 12.43
C TYR A 166 0.88 4.17 13.87
N GLY A 167 0.64 5.12 14.80
CA GLY A 167 0.97 4.96 16.22
C GLY A 167 1.83 6.09 16.77
N LYS A 168 2.12 6.04 18.09
CA LYS A 168 2.96 7.07 18.75
C LYS A 168 4.43 6.99 18.31
N TRP A 169 4.95 5.83 17.91
CA TRP A 169 6.29 5.65 17.34
C TRP A 169 6.33 5.79 15.82
N ALA A 170 5.22 6.06 15.14
CA ALA A 170 5.22 6.28 13.68
C ALA A 170 6.20 7.37 13.22
N PRO A 171 6.37 8.51 13.92
CA PRO A 171 7.41 9.48 13.58
C PRO A 171 8.84 8.91 13.72
N ALA A 172 9.09 8.03 14.70
CA ALA A 172 10.40 7.39 14.89
C ALA A 172 10.69 6.35 13.79
N VAL A 173 9.66 5.59 13.36
CA VAL A 173 9.75 4.71 12.19
C VAL A 173 10.07 5.51 10.94
N ALA A 174 9.33 6.60 10.69
CA ALA A 174 9.55 7.45 9.52
C ALA A 174 10.96 8.05 9.51
N ALA A 175 11.43 8.58 10.64
CA ALA A 175 12.78 9.09 10.80
C ALA A 175 13.86 8.07 10.42
N ARG A 176 13.71 6.84 10.90
CA ARG A 176 14.64 5.74 10.63
C ARG A 176 14.64 5.33 9.15
N LEU A 177 13.47 5.19 8.55
CA LEU A 177 13.34 4.85 7.14
C LEU A 177 13.88 5.98 6.23
N HIS A 178 13.58 7.24 6.56
CA HIS A 178 14.09 8.40 5.82
C HIS A 178 15.62 8.52 5.91
N ALA A 179 16.22 8.22 7.06
CA ALA A 179 17.68 8.18 7.22
C ALA A 179 18.36 7.14 6.31
N ALA A 180 17.61 6.13 5.87
CA ALA A 180 18.03 5.10 4.92
C ALA A 180 17.57 5.37 3.48
N ALA A 181 17.12 6.60 3.19
CA ALA A 181 16.55 7.02 1.89
C ALA A 181 15.27 6.25 1.47
N LEU A 182 14.58 5.60 2.41
CA LEU A 182 13.29 4.96 2.18
C LEU A 182 12.15 5.94 2.48
N SER A 183 11.06 5.82 1.74
CA SER A 183 9.81 6.53 1.99
C SER A 183 9.13 6.02 3.25
N CYS A 184 8.40 6.90 3.93
CA CYS A 184 7.45 6.53 4.97
C CYS A 184 6.48 7.68 5.22
N LYS A 185 5.18 7.39 5.12
CA LYS A 185 4.08 8.29 5.50
C LYS A 185 3.74 8.03 6.97
N VAL A 186 3.45 9.08 7.73
CA VAL A 186 2.82 8.95 9.06
C VAL A 186 1.35 9.28 8.89
N LEU A 187 0.48 8.32 9.18
CA LEU A 187 -0.95 8.42 8.96
C LEU A 187 -1.73 8.36 10.27
N ASP A 188 -2.90 8.98 10.28
CA ASP A 188 -3.90 8.73 11.31
C ASP A 188 -4.56 7.35 11.11
N LYS A 189 -5.38 6.94 12.07
CA LYS A 189 -5.97 5.60 12.10
C LYS A 189 -6.81 5.32 10.85
N GLU A 190 -7.68 6.25 10.48
CA GLU A 190 -8.62 6.06 9.38
C GLU A 190 -7.89 5.97 8.04
N ALA A 191 -6.92 6.86 7.78
CA ALA A 191 -6.12 6.82 6.57
C ALA A 191 -5.24 5.56 6.50
N PHE A 192 -4.66 5.15 7.64
CA PHE A 192 -3.86 3.93 7.73
C PHE A 192 -4.68 2.68 7.42
N GLN A 193 -5.90 2.56 7.97
CA GLN A 193 -6.79 1.43 7.74
C GLN A 193 -7.20 1.30 6.27
N LYS A 194 -7.52 2.43 5.60
CA LYS A 194 -7.79 2.44 4.16
C LYS A 194 -6.62 1.86 3.37
N GLN A 195 -5.41 2.33 3.67
CA GLN A 195 -4.21 1.86 2.97
C GLN A 195 -3.87 0.39 3.31
N MET A 196 -4.17 -0.06 4.53
CA MET A 196 -4.00 -1.46 4.93
C MET A 196 -4.91 -2.38 4.11
N LEU A 197 -6.17 -1.99 3.90
CA LEU A 197 -7.11 -2.73 3.05
C LEU A 197 -6.65 -2.77 1.60
N GLU A 198 -6.23 -1.64 1.04
CA GLU A 198 -5.65 -1.58 -0.31
C GLU A 198 -4.45 -2.54 -0.45
N LYS A 199 -3.54 -2.53 0.53
CA LYS A 199 -2.39 -3.45 0.57
C LYS A 199 -2.84 -4.90 0.67
N LEU A 200 -3.84 -5.20 1.50
CA LEU A 200 -4.35 -6.56 1.69
C LEU A 200 -4.94 -7.11 0.40
N ILE A 201 -5.79 -6.33 -0.28
CA ILE A 201 -6.40 -6.71 -1.56
C ILE A 201 -5.29 -6.98 -2.59
N TRP A 202 -4.30 -6.07 -2.67
CA TRP A 202 -3.17 -6.22 -3.58
C TRP A 202 -2.36 -7.48 -3.30
N ILE A 203 -1.90 -7.70 -2.07
CA ILE A 203 -1.09 -8.88 -1.71
C ILE A 203 -1.91 -10.16 -1.94
N SER A 204 -3.18 -10.18 -1.54
CA SER A 204 -4.03 -11.37 -1.69
C SER A 204 -4.17 -11.79 -3.15
N ALA A 205 -4.46 -10.83 -4.04
CA ALA A 205 -4.61 -11.10 -5.46
C ALA A 205 -3.28 -11.54 -6.09
N PHE A 206 -2.21 -10.77 -5.88
CA PHE A 206 -0.91 -11.04 -6.51
C PHE A 206 -0.28 -12.35 -6.04
N MET A 207 -0.32 -12.63 -4.74
CA MET A 207 0.28 -13.85 -4.19
C MET A 207 -0.55 -15.09 -4.55
N LEU A 208 -1.88 -14.99 -4.60
CA LEU A 208 -2.73 -16.10 -5.03
C LEU A 208 -2.50 -16.47 -6.51
N VAL A 209 -2.47 -15.47 -7.39
CA VAL A 209 -2.19 -15.70 -8.82
C VAL A 209 -0.77 -16.21 -9.02
N GLY A 210 0.22 -15.64 -8.32
CA GLY A 210 1.60 -16.11 -8.36
C GLY A 210 1.72 -17.59 -7.93
N ALA A 211 1.07 -17.96 -6.83
CA ALA A 211 1.05 -19.35 -6.36
C ALA A 211 0.39 -20.31 -7.35
N ARG A 212 -0.72 -19.88 -7.99
CA ARG A 212 -1.41 -20.64 -9.03
C ARG A 212 -0.50 -20.91 -10.24
N HIS A 213 0.35 -19.95 -10.58
CA HIS A 213 1.29 -20.00 -11.71
C HIS A 213 2.71 -20.35 -11.26
N GLN A 214 2.85 -21.48 -10.55
CA GLN A 214 4.13 -22.09 -10.16
C GLN A 214 5.09 -21.15 -9.39
N GLY A 215 4.55 -20.24 -8.59
CA GLY A 215 5.34 -19.28 -7.84
C GLY A 215 5.87 -18.13 -8.71
N ALA A 216 5.12 -17.74 -9.75
CA ALA A 216 5.45 -16.58 -10.59
C ALA A 216 5.71 -15.34 -9.74
N THR A 217 6.72 -14.56 -10.14
CA THR A 217 7.06 -13.31 -9.45
C THR A 217 5.98 -12.26 -9.65
N VAL A 218 5.93 -11.26 -8.76
CA VAL A 218 4.98 -10.13 -8.85
C VAL A 218 5.02 -9.46 -10.23
N GLY A 219 6.22 -9.25 -10.80
CA GLY A 219 6.37 -8.65 -12.13
C GLY A 219 5.85 -9.54 -13.28
N VAL A 220 5.99 -10.87 -13.17
CA VAL A 220 5.38 -11.81 -14.15
C VAL A 220 3.86 -11.78 -14.01
N VAL A 221 3.34 -11.81 -12.79
CA VAL A 221 1.90 -11.73 -12.52
C VAL A 221 1.28 -10.45 -13.07
N GLU A 222 1.93 -9.30 -12.86
CA GLU A 222 1.47 -8.01 -13.38
C GLU A 222 1.39 -8.00 -14.91
N LYS A 223 2.41 -8.58 -15.57
CA LYS A 223 2.57 -8.52 -17.02
C LYS A 223 1.69 -9.54 -17.75
N GLU A 224 1.60 -10.76 -17.24
CA GLU A 224 1.05 -11.90 -17.97
C GLU A 224 -0.35 -12.33 -17.48
N TYR A 225 -0.69 -12.05 -16.22
CA TYR A 225 -1.92 -12.53 -15.58
C TYR A 225 -2.82 -11.40 -15.05
N ARG A 226 -2.72 -10.21 -15.66
CA ARG A 226 -3.47 -9.01 -15.25
C ARG A 226 -4.99 -9.20 -15.18
N SER A 227 -5.57 -9.97 -16.09
CA SER A 227 -7.01 -10.25 -16.10
C SER A 227 -7.48 -10.98 -14.84
N GLU A 228 -6.69 -11.94 -14.36
CA GLU A 228 -7.01 -12.70 -13.13
C GLU A 228 -6.92 -11.81 -11.89
N ILE A 229 -5.92 -10.93 -11.85
CA ILE A 229 -5.79 -9.92 -10.78
C ILE A 229 -7.02 -9.00 -10.75
N LEU A 230 -7.52 -8.59 -11.92
CA LEU A 230 -8.70 -7.75 -12.05
C LEU A 230 -9.97 -8.46 -11.60
N GLU A 231 -10.12 -9.74 -11.90
CA GLU A 231 -11.26 -10.56 -11.46
C GLU A 231 -11.26 -10.72 -9.94
N LEU A 232 -10.12 -11.08 -9.34
CA LEU A 232 -9.98 -11.19 -7.88
C LEU A 232 -10.19 -9.85 -7.17
N HIS A 233 -9.69 -8.74 -7.73
CA HIS A 233 -9.94 -7.41 -7.17
C HIS A 233 -11.44 -7.10 -7.12
N LYS A 234 -12.19 -7.42 -8.19
CA LYS A 234 -13.64 -7.21 -8.22
C LYS A 234 -14.35 -8.05 -7.16
N GLU A 235 -13.95 -9.30 -6.98
CA GLU A 235 -14.50 -10.18 -5.94
C GLU A 235 -14.23 -9.61 -4.55
N TYR A 236 -12.97 -9.28 -4.24
CA TYR A 236 -12.60 -8.72 -2.96
C TYR A 236 -13.34 -7.41 -2.69
N VAL A 237 -13.28 -6.43 -3.60
CA VAL A 237 -13.99 -5.16 -3.44
C VAL A 237 -15.50 -5.37 -3.29
N GLY A 238 -16.09 -6.33 -4.01
CA GLY A 238 -17.49 -6.72 -3.85
C GLY A 238 -17.80 -7.22 -2.43
N MET A 239 -16.95 -8.07 -1.86
CA MET A 239 -17.10 -8.54 -0.47
C MET A 239 -16.99 -7.37 0.53
N TRP A 240 -16.01 -6.50 0.36
CA TRP A 240 -15.79 -5.36 1.26
C TRP A 240 -16.92 -4.31 1.18
N ALA A 241 -17.46 -4.07 -0.01
CA ALA A 241 -18.56 -3.13 -0.21
C ALA A 241 -19.89 -3.63 0.37
N LEU A 242 -20.03 -4.94 0.62
CA LEU A 242 -21.20 -5.51 1.29
C LEU A 242 -21.11 -5.41 2.82
N ASP A 243 -19.91 -5.33 3.37
CA ASP A 243 -19.64 -5.23 4.82
C ASP A 243 -19.38 -3.79 5.31
N SER A 244 -19.29 -2.79 4.43
CA SER A 244 -19.00 -1.41 4.81
C SER A 244 -19.73 -0.36 3.96
N ASP A 245 -20.16 0.75 4.58
CA ASP A 245 -20.74 1.95 3.92
C ASP A 245 -19.73 2.71 3.01
N PHE A 246 -18.64 2.05 2.60
CA PHE A 246 -17.47 2.60 1.94
C PHE A 246 -17.58 2.59 0.40
N LEU A 247 -18.80 2.78 -0.13
CA LEU A 247 -19.10 2.62 -1.55
C LEU A 247 -18.62 3.79 -2.44
N LEU A 248 -18.34 4.96 -1.87
CA LEU A 248 -18.12 6.16 -2.70
C LEU A 248 -16.67 6.36 -3.19
N TYR A 249 -15.67 5.71 -2.59
CA TYR A 249 -14.25 5.93 -2.92
C TYR A 249 -13.65 4.88 -3.87
N LEU A 250 -14.12 3.63 -3.83
CA LEU A 250 -13.60 2.53 -4.67
C LEU A 250 -14.30 2.41 -6.04
N LEU A 251 -15.45 3.07 -6.24
CA LEU A 251 -16.20 3.09 -7.51
C LEU A 251 -15.78 4.22 -8.46
N LEU A 252 -14.93 5.16 -8.01
CA LEU A 252 -14.15 5.93 -8.96
C LEU A 252 -13.20 4.96 -9.67
N PRO A 253 -12.89 5.15 -10.96
CA PRO A 253 -11.88 4.34 -11.63
C PRO A 253 -10.57 4.55 -10.87
N MET A 254 -10.27 3.66 -9.92
CA MET A 254 -8.94 3.48 -9.38
C MET A 254 -8.07 3.37 -10.62
N PRO A 255 -7.13 4.31 -10.83
CA PRO A 255 -6.24 4.20 -11.96
C PRO A 255 -5.69 2.80 -11.89
N LEU A 256 -5.87 2.04 -12.96
CA LEU A 256 -5.22 0.77 -13.13
C LEU A 256 -3.74 1.08 -13.25
N TYR A 257 -3.11 1.35 -12.10
CA TYR A 257 -1.77 1.89 -12.03
C TYR A 257 -0.86 0.84 -12.67
N PRO A 258 -0.09 1.19 -13.71
CA PRO A 258 1.03 0.36 -14.11
C PRO A 258 2.03 0.43 -12.95
N LEU A 259 2.23 -0.69 -12.25
CA LEU A 259 3.16 -0.80 -11.13
C LEU A 259 4.24 -1.77 -11.56
N GLN A 260 5.13 -1.29 -12.44
CA GLN A 260 6.37 -1.95 -12.82
C GLN A 260 7.21 -2.24 -11.56
N LEU A 261 6.96 -3.37 -10.93
CA LEU A 261 7.83 -3.95 -9.92
C LEU A 261 8.77 -4.91 -10.66
N GLN A 262 9.93 -4.38 -11.04
CA GLN A 262 11.07 -5.21 -11.39
C GLN A 262 11.43 -6.07 -10.18
N ALA A 263 11.32 -7.37 -10.42
CA ALA A 263 11.89 -8.52 -9.74
C ALA A 263 12.88 -8.23 -8.59
N VAL A 264 12.71 -8.93 -7.46
CA VAL A 264 13.87 -9.59 -6.84
C VAL A 264 13.48 -10.98 -6.30
N ASN A 265 14.25 -11.97 -6.75
CA ASN A 265 14.30 -13.35 -6.24
C ASN A 265 14.90 -13.42 -4.83
#